data_AF-A0A3C1DBF6-F1
#
_entry.id   AF-A0A3C1DBF6-F1
#
_cell.length_a   1.000
_cell.length_b   1.000
_cell.length_c   1.000
_cell.angle_alpha   90.00
_cell.angle_beta   90.00
_cell.angle_gamma   90.00
#
_symmetry.space_group_name_H-M   'P 1'
#
loop_
_entity.id
_entity.type
_entity.pdbx_description
1 polymer ?
#
loop_
_entity_poly.entity_id
_entity_poly.type
_entity_poly.pdbx_seq_one_letter_code
_entity_poly.pdbx_strand_id
1 'polypeptide(L)'
;LSDEDELLAQVERAEGALERRAALYEYERVGDVEESKRLLYVALTRAKEALVVSCKGKRAKDNPGATPKSCLGAIVSALAGPDGYFEEGRSTFDYRGSAPAVVEHVALQVPEDAGDAPAREVDNPAKPFVVPQEPHYPHIARVPFAPAREGVFSYSSIAEASHEGDVLQQLAARHCVSVDAAGGDFMSASGGSGEGEPSSQDDAAVPDFSLLARYAQRNAVLADEDEGSWAYTGATCADDDKATDLGTAFHRLAQYACAVRKPLAPLAVPPVSKIDAQMRSGMLDGVQRLRLERALDRWFASTVAREAAALPDLAAEVPFFVQVPGTAQGGEGFLEGEIDLLGMDARAQRALVVDYKTGGNDAETEEQLSVKHVLQAACYAYAIMQQGVREVDAVFVRVERPNAANPDQPQCVRYHFAADDLPELARAIATVHAHAVWGDDE
;
A
#
# COMPACT_ATOMS: atom_id res chain seq x y z
N LEU A 1 31.96 -8.75 -9.18
CA LEU A 1 31.09 -9.01 -8.01
C LEU A 1 29.87 -9.76 -8.54
N SER A 2 29.06 -10.46 -7.75
CA SER A 2 27.77 -10.90 -8.31
C SER A 2 26.94 -9.66 -8.67
N ASP A 3 26.01 -9.76 -9.64
CA ASP A 3 25.13 -8.63 -9.99
C ASP A 3 24.39 -8.10 -8.75
N GLU A 4 24.08 -8.98 -7.79
CA GLU A 4 23.48 -8.65 -6.49
C GLU A 4 24.42 -7.87 -5.56
N ASP A 5 25.70 -8.27 -5.45
CA ASP A 5 26.69 -7.56 -4.63
C ASP A 5 26.98 -6.14 -5.18
N GLU A 6 26.93 -5.96 -6.50
CA GLU A 6 27.09 -4.65 -7.13
C GLU A 6 25.91 -3.72 -6.83
N LEU A 7 24.68 -4.26 -6.86
CA LEU A 7 23.46 -3.54 -6.49
C LEU A 7 23.45 -3.18 -4.99
N LEU A 8 23.84 -4.10 -4.12
CA LEU A 8 23.98 -3.83 -2.69
C LEU A 8 24.97 -2.66 -2.44
N ALA A 9 26.12 -2.69 -3.11
CA ALA A 9 27.10 -1.62 -3.00
C ALA A 9 26.61 -0.29 -3.61
N GLN A 10 25.67 -0.31 -4.57
CA GLN A 10 25.01 0.92 -5.04
C GLN A 10 24.07 1.49 -3.99
N VAL A 11 23.31 0.65 -3.28
CA VAL A 11 22.46 1.07 -2.16
C VAL A 11 23.29 1.73 -1.04
N GLU A 12 24.42 1.13 -0.68
CA GLU A 12 25.32 1.64 0.36
C GLU A 12 25.97 2.99 0.00
N ARG A 13 26.27 3.22 -1.28
CA ARG A 13 26.90 4.46 -1.76
C ARG A 13 25.91 5.59 -2.01
N ALA A 14 24.61 5.30 -2.07
CA ALA A 14 23.60 6.30 -2.36
C ALA A 14 23.46 7.28 -1.19
N GLU A 15 23.78 8.55 -1.43
CA GLU A 15 23.76 9.61 -0.41
C GLU A 15 22.38 10.26 -0.30
N GLY A 16 21.60 10.29 -1.39
CA GLY A 16 20.26 10.90 -1.41
C GLY A 16 19.13 9.89 -1.31
N ALA A 17 18.01 10.29 -0.69
CA ALA A 17 16.80 9.47 -0.56
C ALA A 17 16.29 8.91 -1.91
N LEU A 18 16.31 9.71 -2.98
CA LEU A 18 15.86 9.28 -4.30
C LEU A 18 16.77 8.20 -4.90
N GLU A 19 18.08 8.43 -4.84
CA GLU A 19 19.10 7.50 -5.35
C GLU A 19 19.04 6.18 -4.58
N ARG A 20 18.92 6.26 -3.24
CA ARG A 20 18.83 5.09 -2.38
C ARG A 20 17.58 4.29 -2.64
N ARG A 21 16.41 4.94 -2.84
CA ARG A 21 15.18 4.23 -3.20
C ARG A 21 15.27 3.55 -4.56
N ALA A 22 15.87 4.20 -5.56
CA ALA A 22 16.05 3.62 -6.89
C ALA A 22 16.96 2.38 -6.85
N ALA A 23 18.08 2.46 -6.11
CA ALA A 23 18.99 1.34 -5.92
C ALA A 23 18.32 0.19 -5.14
N LEU A 24 17.57 0.51 -4.08
CA LEU A 24 16.77 -0.47 -3.32
C LEU A 24 15.75 -1.19 -4.21
N TYR A 25 15.04 -0.44 -5.05
CA TYR A 25 14.06 -1.01 -5.96
C TYR A 25 14.69 -2.02 -6.92
N GLU A 26 15.83 -1.70 -7.54
CA GLU A 26 16.51 -2.64 -8.42
C GLU A 26 17.06 -3.86 -7.68
N TYR A 27 17.60 -3.67 -6.48
CA TYR A 27 18.04 -4.76 -5.61
C TYR A 27 16.87 -5.70 -5.26
N GLU A 28 15.76 -5.15 -4.79
CA GLU A 28 14.53 -5.88 -4.44
C GLU A 28 13.96 -6.61 -5.66
N ARG A 29 13.90 -5.95 -6.82
CA ARG A 29 13.40 -6.54 -8.08
C ARG A 29 14.22 -7.76 -8.49
N VAL A 30 15.54 -7.70 -8.37
CA VAL A 30 16.41 -8.85 -8.67
C VAL A 30 16.19 -9.96 -7.63
N GLY A 31 16.13 -9.61 -6.34
CA GLY A 31 15.86 -10.54 -5.26
C GLY A 31 14.52 -11.28 -5.41
N ASP A 32 13.43 -10.56 -5.73
CA ASP A 32 12.09 -11.12 -5.94
C ASP A 32 12.04 -12.08 -7.13
N VAL A 33 12.81 -11.79 -8.18
CA VAL A 33 12.94 -12.70 -9.33
C VAL A 33 13.67 -13.98 -8.93
N GLU A 34 14.75 -13.89 -8.16
CA GLU A 34 15.48 -15.06 -7.66
C GLU A 34 14.66 -15.87 -6.65
N GLU A 35 13.92 -15.19 -5.76
CA GLU A 35 13.02 -15.85 -4.81
C GLU A 35 11.85 -16.52 -5.52
N SER A 36 11.26 -15.88 -6.53
CA SER A 36 10.23 -16.48 -7.37
C SER A 36 10.73 -17.73 -8.10
N LYS A 37 11.98 -17.71 -8.59
CA LYS A 37 12.63 -18.90 -9.17
C LYS A 37 12.84 -19.99 -8.12
N ARG A 38 13.25 -19.64 -6.89
CA ARG A 38 13.42 -20.59 -5.78
C ARG A 38 12.09 -21.23 -5.38
N LEU A 39 11.04 -20.44 -5.17
CA LEU A 39 9.70 -20.93 -4.84
C LEU A 39 9.16 -21.83 -5.95
N LEU A 40 9.35 -21.45 -7.21
CA LEU A 40 9.01 -22.27 -8.35
C LEU A 40 9.76 -23.61 -8.32
N TYR A 41 11.08 -23.60 -8.12
CA TYR A 41 11.88 -24.83 -7.99
C TYR A 41 11.37 -25.72 -6.84
N VAL A 42 11.05 -25.13 -5.68
CA VAL A 42 10.48 -25.87 -4.54
C VAL A 42 9.12 -26.47 -4.90
N ALA A 43 8.24 -25.73 -5.57
CA ALA A 43 6.94 -26.22 -6.00
C ALA A 43 7.07 -27.38 -7.00
N LEU A 44 7.96 -27.25 -7.98
CA LEU A 44 8.25 -28.29 -8.99
C LEU A 44 8.79 -29.58 -8.36
N THR A 45 9.68 -29.46 -7.38
CA THR A 45 10.36 -30.62 -6.78
C THR A 45 9.58 -31.27 -5.63
N ARG A 46 8.66 -30.55 -4.97
CA ARG A 46 7.82 -31.09 -3.89
C ARG A 46 6.45 -31.57 -4.35
N ALA A 47 6.02 -31.27 -5.57
CA ALA A 47 4.75 -31.76 -6.10
C ALA A 47 4.73 -33.31 -6.11
N LYS A 48 3.72 -33.90 -5.44
CA LYS A 48 3.59 -35.36 -5.32
C LYS A 48 2.61 -35.98 -6.30
N GLU A 49 1.52 -35.27 -6.62
CA GLU A 49 0.41 -35.78 -7.43
C GLU A 49 0.21 -34.98 -8.72
N ALA A 50 0.17 -33.65 -8.61
CA ALA A 50 0.06 -32.75 -9.75
C ALA A 50 0.70 -31.39 -9.45
N LEU A 51 1.09 -30.68 -10.51
CA LEU A 51 1.49 -29.28 -10.49
C LEU A 51 0.44 -28.50 -11.27
N VAL A 52 -0.24 -27.56 -10.62
CA VAL A 52 -1.20 -26.66 -11.27
C VAL A 52 -0.56 -25.29 -11.37
N VAL A 53 -0.45 -24.78 -12.58
CA VAL A 53 0.19 -23.51 -12.86
C VAL A 53 -0.82 -22.59 -13.54
N SER A 54 -1.09 -21.44 -12.93
CA SER A 54 -1.94 -20.40 -13.49
C SER A 54 -1.08 -19.21 -13.89
N CYS A 55 -1.26 -18.70 -15.11
CA CYS A 55 -0.48 -17.59 -15.62
C CYS A 55 -1.27 -16.70 -16.58
N LYS A 56 -0.85 -15.45 -16.67
CA LYS A 56 -1.29 -14.51 -17.71
C LYS A 56 -0.19 -14.37 -18.75
N GLY A 57 -0.59 -14.37 -20.02
CA GLY A 57 0.30 -14.17 -21.15
C GLY A 57 -0.45 -13.57 -22.32
N LYS A 58 0.27 -12.83 -23.17
CA LYS A 58 -0.28 -12.17 -24.36
C LYS A 58 0.15 -12.92 -25.61
N ARG A 59 -0.81 -13.37 -26.42
CA ARG A 59 -0.51 -13.97 -27.73
C ARG A 59 -0.09 -12.85 -28.68
N ALA A 60 1.11 -12.97 -29.24
CA ALA A 60 1.63 -12.04 -30.25
C ALA A 60 2.15 -12.82 -31.46
N LYS A 61 2.41 -12.14 -32.59
CA LYS A 61 2.89 -12.78 -33.82
C LYS A 61 4.24 -13.49 -33.62
N ASP A 62 5.06 -12.94 -32.74
CA ASP A 62 6.36 -13.43 -32.28
C ASP A 62 6.28 -14.29 -31.00
N ASN A 63 5.08 -14.41 -30.38
CA ASN A 63 4.82 -15.26 -29.22
C ASN A 63 3.44 -15.96 -29.35
N PRO A 64 3.29 -16.92 -30.27
CA PRO A 64 2.00 -17.57 -30.53
C PRO A 64 1.49 -18.40 -29.34
N GLY A 65 2.38 -18.86 -28.47
CA GLY A 65 2.07 -19.60 -27.25
C GLY A 65 1.61 -18.72 -26.08
N ALA A 66 1.70 -17.39 -26.19
CA ALA A 66 1.53 -16.48 -25.05
C ALA A 66 2.42 -16.85 -23.85
N THR A 67 3.62 -17.37 -24.09
CA THR A 67 4.54 -17.75 -23.02
C THR A 67 4.82 -16.52 -22.16
N PRO A 68 4.58 -16.55 -20.84
CA PRO A 68 4.82 -15.40 -19.99
C PRO A 68 6.31 -15.06 -19.95
N LYS A 69 6.63 -13.75 -19.90
CA LYS A 69 8.01 -13.29 -19.65
C LYS A 69 8.46 -13.49 -18.19
N SER A 70 7.55 -13.90 -17.31
CA SER A 70 7.83 -14.19 -15.90
C SER A 70 8.60 -15.50 -15.72
N CYS A 71 8.94 -15.85 -14.47
CA CYS A 71 9.57 -17.13 -14.09
C CYS A 71 8.85 -18.37 -14.66
N LEU A 72 7.58 -18.23 -15.03
CA LEU A 72 6.73 -19.27 -15.59
C LEU A 72 7.10 -19.64 -17.04
N GLY A 73 7.62 -18.70 -17.83
CA GLY A 73 8.21 -18.99 -19.15
C GLY A 73 9.44 -19.91 -19.06
N ALA A 74 10.13 -19.89 -17.92
CA ALA A 74 11.22 -20.82 -17.63
C ALA A 74 10.71 -22.25 -17.37
N ILE A 75 9.48 -22.45 -16.88
CA ILE A 75 8.90 -23.80 -16.70
C ILE A 75 8.71 -24.47 -18.04
N VAL A 76 8.03 -23.78 -18.96
CA VAL A 76 7.75 -24.32 -20.29
C VAL A 76 9.06 -24.59 -21.03
N SER A 77 10.02 -23.67 -20.94
CA SER A 77 11.35 -23.85 -21.53
C SER A 77 12.13 -25.02 -20.90
N ALA A 78 12.01 -25.24 -19.59
CA ALA A 78 12.69 -26.33 -18.90
C ALA A 78 12.07 -27.70 -19.18
N LEU A 79 10.75 -27.77 -19.35
CA LEU A 79 10.04 -29.01 -19.68
C LEU A 79 10.10 -29.27 -21.19
N ALA A 80 9.56 -28.38 -22.01
CA ALA A 80 9.38 -28.58 -23.45
C ALA A 80 10.58 -28.12 -24.31
N GLY A 81 11.65 -27.61 -23.70
CA GLY A 81 12.82 -27.06 -24.39
C GLY A 81 12.66 -25.59 -24.81
N PRO A 82 13.72 -24.93 -25.30
CA PRO A 82 13.65 -23.56 -25.81
C PRO A 82 12.57 -23.46 -26.90
N ASP A 83 11.67 -22.49 -26.80
CA ASP A 83 10.51 -22.30 -27.68
C ASP A 83 9.44 -23.41 -27.62
N GLY A 84 9.55 -24.31 -26.64
CA GLY A 84 8.52 -25.31 -26.36
C GLY A 84 7.20 -24.68 -25.94
N TYR A 85 6.08 -25.35 -26.24
CA TYR A 85 4.74 -24.91 -25.88
C TYR A 85 3.82 -26.12 -25.72
N PHE A 86 2.86 -26.03 -24.79
CA PHE A 86 1.81 -27.04 -24.62
C PHE A 86 0.54 -26.58 -25.33
N GLU A 87 0.11 -27.33 -26.35
CA GLU A 87 -1.15 -27.06 -27.04
C GLU A 87 -2.35 -27.13 -26.07
N GLU A 88 -3.38 -26.35 -26.36
CA GLU A 88 -4.64 -26.39 -25.61
C GLU A 88 -5.26 -27.79 -25.67
N GLY A 89 -5.79 -28.24 -24.52
CA GLY A 89 -6.32 -29.57 -24.33
C GLY A 89 -5.36 -30.49 -23.57
N ARG A 90 -5.63 -31.79 -23.65
CA ARG A 90 -4.93 -32.81 -22.89
C ARG A 90 -3.91 -33.53 -23.76
N SER A 91 -2.64 -33.50 -23.34
CA SER A 91 -1.53 -34.15 -24.01
C SER A 91 -0.68 -34.96 -23.02
N THR A 92 0.27 -35.73 -23.54
CA THR A 92 1.25 -36.45 -22.73
C THR A 92 2.65 -35.95 -23.03
N PHE A 93 3.45 -35.76 -21.98
CA PHE A 93 4.79 -35.20 -22.07
C PHE A 93 5.80 -36.16 -21.41
N ASP A 94 6.82 -36.59 -22.16
CA ASP A 94 7.88 -37.42 -21.62
C ASP A 94 8.94 -36.56 -20.91
N TYR A 95 8.85 -36.50 -19.59
CA TYR A 95 9.82 -35.82 -18.73
C TYR A 95 10.90 -36.78 -18.21
N ARG A 96 10.99 -38.00 -18.75
CA ARG A 96 11.88 -39.09 -18.29
C ARG A 96 11.61 -39.58 -16.87
N GLY A 97 10.37 -39.45 -16.41
CA GLY A 97 9.88 -40.04 -15.17
C GLY A 97 9.58 -41.54 -15.28
N SER A 98 8.94 -42.09 -14.25
CA SER A 98 8.48 -43.49 -14.25
C SER A 98 7.34 -43.76 -15.24
N ALA A 99 6.62 -42.71 -15.65
CA ALA A 99 5.63 -42.70 -16.72
C ALA A 99 5.59 -41.30 -17.36
N PRO A 100 5.09 -41.14 -18.60
CA PRO A 100 4.85 -39.82 -19.18
C PRO A 100 3.91 -38.99 -18.30
N ALA A 101 4.19 -37.70 -18.16
CA ALA A 101 3.30 -36.76 -17.49
C ALA A 101 2.05 -36.51 -18.36
N VAL A 102 0.90 -36.35 -17.72
CA VAL A 102 -0.30 -35.82 -18.37
C VAL A 102 -0.26 -34.31 -18.22
N VAL A 103 -0.34 -33.60 -19.35
CA VAL A 103 -0.43 -32.14 -19.37
C VAL A 103 -1.83 -31.78 -19.83
N GLU A 104 -2.48 -30.90 -19.09
CA GLU A 104 -3.77 -30.31 -19.47
C GLU A 104 -3.58 -28.79 -19.50
N HIS A 105 -3.72 -28.21 -20.69
CA HIS A 105 -3.67 -26.77 -20.87
C HIS A 105 -5.07 -26.25 -21.17
N VAL A 106 -5.57 -25.40 -20.28
CA VAL A 106 -6.87 -24.75 -20.42
C VAL A 106 -6.64 -23.27 -20.68
N ALA A 107 -6.94 -22.82 -21.90
CA ALA A 107 -6.90 -21.41 -22.24
C ALA A 107 -8.17 -20.73 -21.73
N LEU A 108 -8.05 -19.94 -20.66
CA LEU A 108 -9.15 -19.10 -20.18
C LEU A 108 -9.26 -17.88 -21.11
N GLN A 109 -10.18 -17.92 -22.08
CA GLN A 109 -10.59 -16.70 -22.77
C GLN A 109 -11.40 -15.86 -21.78
N VAL A 110 -10.99 -14.60 -21.55
CA VAL A 110 -11.83 -13.61 -20.89
C VAL A 110 -12.66 -12.95 -22.00
N PRO A 111 -13.96 -13.23 -22.14
CA PRO A 111 -14.77 -12.54 -23.13
C PRO A 111 -14.89 -11.08 -22.71
N GLU A 112 -14.74 -10.14 -23.66
CA GLU A 112 -14.87 -8.69 -23.41
C GLU A 112 -16.25 -8.31 -22.81
N ASP A 113 -17.25 -9.19 -22.88
CA ASP A 113 -18.61 -9.02 -22.34
C ASP A 113 -19.12 -10.22 -21.50
N ALA A 114 -18.26 -10.98 -20.82
CA ALA A 114 -18.74 -12.06 -19.94
C ALA A 114 -19.24 -11.52 -18.58
N GLY A 115 -20.55 -11.32 -18.48
CA GLY A 115 -21.24 -11.37 -17.20
C GLY A 115 -21.00 -12.71 -16.49
N ASP A 116 -20.95 -12.63 -15.15
CA ASP A 116 -20.71 -13.73 -14.21
C ASP A 116 -21.33 -15.06 -14.64
N ALA A 117 -20.49 -16.06 -14.94
CA ALA A 117 -20.90 -17.45 -14.89
C ALA A 117 -20.75 -17.94 -13.43
N PRO A 118 -21.78 -18.57 -12.83
CA PRO A 118 -21.68 -19.07 -11.47
C PRO A 118 -20.64 -20.20 -11.40
N ALA A 119 -19.74 -20.10 -10.42
CA ALA A 119 -18.83 -21.19 -10.08
C ALA A 119 -19.65 -22.43 -9.69
N ARG A 120 -19.33 -23.58 -10.29
CA ARG A 120 -19.86 -24.87 -9.83
C ARG A 120 -19.24 -25.18 -8.47
N GLU A 121 -20.07 -25.26 -7.44
CA GLU A 121 -19.68 -25.87 -6.17
C GLU A 121 -19.20 -27.30 -6.42
N VAL A 122 -17.91 -27.54 -6.20
CA VAL A 122 -17.36 -28.89 -6.16
C VAL A 122 -17.35 -29.30 -4.70
N ASP A 123 -18.35 -30.10 -4.32
CA ASP A 123 -18.43 -30.70 -2.99
C ASP A 123 -17.34 -31.78 -2.87
N ASN A 124 -16.19 -31.40 -2.32
CA ASN A 124 -15.08 -32.32 -2.08
C ASN A 124 -14.93 -32.51 -0.56
N PRO A 125 -15.20 -33.71 0.00
CA PRO A 125 -14.97 -33.97 1.41
C PRO A 125 -13.45 -34.15 1.64
N ALA A 126 -12.72 -33.03 1.66
CA ALA A 126 -11.31 -33.02 2.02
C ALA A 126 -11.18 -33.36 3.51
N LYS A 127 -10.44 -34.44 3.84
CA LYS A 127 -9.96 -34.65 5.20
C LYS A 127 -9.13 -33.43 5.60
N PRO A 128 -9.33 -32.86 6.81
CA PRO A 128 -8.53 -31.75 7.27
C PRO A 128 -7.07 -32.20 7.35
N PHE A 129 -6.21 -31.56 6.57
CA PHE A 129 -4.76 -31.63 6.78
C PHE A 129 -4.46 -30.82 8.04
N VAL A 130 -4.28 -31.52 9.15
CA VAL A 130 -3.94 -30.90 10.44
C VAL A 130 -2.44 -30.61 10.42
N VAL A 131 -2.08 -29.33 10.30
CA VAL A 131 -0.73 -28.85 10.61
C VAL A 131 -0.59 -28.91 12.15
N PRO A 132 0.37 -29.66 12.70
CA PRO A 132 0.62 -29.63 14.14
C PRO A 132 1.00 -28.21 14.56
N GLN A 133 0.18 -27.58 15.41
CA GLN A 133 0.56 -26.33 16.05
C GLN A 133 1.61 -26.64 17.11
N GLU A 134 2.82 -26.12 16.90
CA GLU A 134 3.86 -26.11 17.92
C GLU A 134 3.40 -25.18 19.05
N PRO A 135 3.53 -25.56 20.34
CA PRO A 135 3.13 -24.69 21.44
C PRO A 135 3.88 -23.36 21.33
N HIS A 136 3.13 -22.25 21.40
CA HIS A 136 3.64 -20.89 21.35
C HIS A 136 4.79 -20.71 22.35
N TYR A 137 6.02 -20.78 21.84
CA TYR A 137 7.12 -20.07 22.45
C TYR A 137 7.01 -18.62 21.97
N PRO A 138 7.31 -17.60 22.80
CA PRO A 138 7.50 -16.25 22.30
C PRO A 138 8.69 -16.31 21.33
N HIS A 139 8.39 -16.50 20.05
CA HIS A 139 9.38 -16.33 19.01
C HIS A 139 9.75 -14.85 19.07
N ILE A 140 10.95 -14.55 19.55
CA ILE A 140 11.62 -13.32 19.15
C ILE A 140 11.53 -13.35 17.62
N ALA A 141 10.78 -12.43 17.03
CA ALA A 141 10.68 -12.31 15.59
C ALA A 141 12.10 -12.10 15.07
N ARG A 142 12.74 -13.18 14.62
CA ARG A 142 14.05 -13.10 13.99
C ARG A 142 13.80 -12.59 12.59
N VAL A 143 13.68 -11.28 12.46
CA VAL A 143 13.66 -10.64 11.16
C VAL A 143 15.02 -10.91 10.53
N PRO A 144 15.09 -11.51 9.33
CA PRO A 144 16.35 -11.67 8.62
C PRO A 144 17.00 -10.28 8.49
N PHE A 145 18.24 -10.14 8.92
CA PHE A 145 18.97 -8.89 8.72
C PHE A 145 19.14 -8.67 7.21
N ALA A 146 18.52 -7.61 6.69
CA ALA A 146 18.61 -7.19 5.30
C ALA A 146 19.58 -6.00 5.20
N PRO A 147 20.87 -6.21 4.88
CA PRO A 147 21.87 -5.15 4.89
C PRO A 147 21.52 -3.99 3.97
N ALA A 148 20.87 -4.26 2.83
CA ALA A 148 20.39 -3.22 1.91
C ALA A 148 19.43 -2.22 2.58
N ARG A 149 18.66 -2.68 3.57
CA ARG A 149 17.64 -1.89 4.27
C ARG A 149 18.14 -1.27 5.57
N GLU A 150 19.45 -1.27 5.80
CA GLU A 150 20.05 -0.60 6.95
C GLU A 150 19.68 0.90 6.95
N GLY A 151 19.19 1.37 8.10
CA GLY A 151 18.71 2.75 8.29
C GLY A 151 17.34 3.04 7.70
N VAL A 152 16.66 2.09 7.04
CA VAL A 152 15.31 2.26 6.52
C VAL A 152 14.27 1.80 7.54
N PHE A 153 13.28 2.65 7.83
CA PHE A 153 12.21 2.36 8.79
C PHE A 153 10.86 2.93 8.32
N SER A 154 9.78 2.35 8.83
CA SER A 154 8.41 2.81 8.60
C SER A 154 7.82 3.39 9.88
N TYR A 155 6.74 4.18 9.77
CA TYR A 155 6.00 4.62 10.94
C TYR A 155 5.46 3.44 11.77
N SER A 156 5.05 2.34 11.12
CA SER A 156 4.57 1.13 11.81
C SER A 156 5.67 0.43 12.59
N SER A 157 6.91 0.39 12.07
CA SER A 157 8.03 -0.27 12.78
C SER A 157 8.47 0.49 14.03
N ILE A 158 8.21 1.79 14.12
CA ILE A 158 8.57 2.60 15.29
C ILE A 158 7.38 2.86 16.24
N ALA A 159 6.14 2.65 15.79
CA ALA A 159 4.93 2.93 16.56
C ALA A 159 4.79 2.10 17.85
N GLU A 160 5.15 0.81 17.83
CA GLU A 160 4.98 -0.07 19.00
C GLU A 160 5.89 0.33 20.17
N ALA A 161 7.09 0.84 19.88
CA ALA A 161 8.02 1.36 20.87
C ALA A 161 7.63 2.76 21.40
N SER A 162 6.59 3.37 20.82
CA SER A 162 6.23 4.77 21.10
C SER A 162 5.09 4.94 22.09
N HIS A 163 4.44 3.86 22.51
CA HIS A 163 3.17 3.93 23.24
C HIS A 163 3.26 4.56 24.66
N GLU A 164 4.47 4.88 25.15
CA GLU A 164 4.69 5.39 26.51
C GLU A 164 5.55 6.67 26.59
N GLY A 165 5.77 7.41 25.49
CA GLY A 165 6.70 8.56 25.47
C GLY A 165 6.03 9.94 25.38
N ASP A 166 6.36 10.85 26.32
CA ASP A 166 5.96 12.27 26.44
C ASP A 166 5.92 13.05 25.10
N VAL A 167 6.79 12.67 24.15
CA VAL A 167 6.85 13.24 22.80
C VAL A 167 5.54 13.10 22.03
N LEU A 168 4.88 11.93 22.08
CA LEU A 168 3.63 11.73 21.33
C LEU A 168 2.48 12.50 21.95
N GLN A 169 2.40 12.60 23.28
CA GLN A 169 1.39 13.42 23.94
C GLN A 169 1.57 14.90 23.59
N GLN A 170 2.81 15.40 23.57
CA GLN A 170 3.10 16.78 23.17
C GLN A 170 2.72 17.06 21.72
N LEU A 171 3.10 16.17 20.79
CA LEU A 171 2.69 16.29 19.39
C LEU A 171 1.17 16.27 19.24
N ALA A 172 0.49 15.34 19.92
CA ALA A 172 -0.97 15.24 19.84
C ALA A 172 -1.65 16.50 20.39
N ALA A 173 -1.20 16.99 21.55
CA ALA A 173 -1.73 18.21 22.17
C ALA A 173 -1.54 19.45 21.29
N ARG A 174 -0.47 19.51 20.51
CA ARG A 174 -0.17 20.65 19.63
C ARG A 174 -0.90 20.58 18.29
N HIS A 175 -0.94 19.40 17.66
CA HIS A 175 -1.35 19.26 16.27
C HIS A 175 -2.75 18.67 16.09
N CYS A 176 -3.31 17.98 17.09
CA CYS A 176 -4.68 17.48 17.00
C CYS A 176 -5.66 18.65 17.05
N VAL A 177 -6.36 18.88 15.95
CA VAL A 177 -7.37 19.94 15.83
C VAL A 177 -8.72 19.46 16.32
N SER A 178 -9.04 18.19 16.06
CA SER A 178 -10.33 17.63 16.45
C SER A 178 -10.32 16.11 16.49
N VAL A 179 -11.06 15.56 17.45
CA VAL A 179 -11.59 14.19 17.43
C VAL A 179 -13.10 14.30 17.27
N ASP A 180 -13.70 13.48 16.40
CA ASP A 180 -15.14 13.47 16.16
C ASP A 180 -15.76 14.78 15.62
N ALA A 181 -14.98 15.65 14.97
CA ALA A 181 -15.54 16.73 14.18
C ALA A 181 -15.96 16.23 12.79
N ALA A 182 -17.20 16.52 12.40
CA ALA A 182 -17.70 16.27 11.05
C ALA A 182 -17.13 17.31 10.08
N GLY A 183 -15.95 17.05 9.50
CA GLY A 183 -15.31 17.92 8.49
C GLY A 183 -14.98 19.32 9.03
N GLY A 184 -13.72 19.54 9.43
CA GLY A 184 -13.22 20.89 9.59
C GLY A 184 -13.20 21.61 8.24
N ASP A 185 -13.66 22.85 8.19
CA ASP A 185 -13.79 23.61 6.94
C ASP A 185 -12.39 23.92 6.36
N PHE A 186 -11.89 23.01 5.51
CA PHE A 186 -10.62 23.10 4.78
C PHE A 186 -10.48 24.40 3.94
N MET A 187 -11.58 25.14 3.74
CA MET A 187 -11.60 26.38 2.95
C MET A 187 -11.76 27.68 3.75
N SER A 188 -11.92 27.65 5.08
CA SER A 188 -12.29 28.88 5.83
C SER A 188 -11.14 29.82 6.22
N ALA A 189 -9.88 29.53 5.87
CA ALA A 189 -8.75 30.42 6.18
C ALA A 189 -8.27 31.23 4.96
N SER A 190 -9.13 32.07 4.36
CA SER A 190 -8.68 33.21 3.51
C SER A 190 -9.78 34.25 3.29
N GLY A 191 -10.37 34.76 4.38
CA GLY A 191 -11.27 35.91 4.35
C GLY A 191 -10.51 37.24 4.42
N GLY A 192 -9.96 37.71 3.30
CA GLY A 192 -9.31 39.02 3.18
C GLY A 192 -9.62 39.67 1.85
N SER A 193 -10.76 40.36 1.76
CA SER A 193 -11.16 41.18 0.60
C SER A 193 -10.23 42.39 0.47
N GLY A 194 -9.22 42.28 -0.39
CA GLY A 194 -8.44 43.41 -0.90
C GLY A 194 -8.59 43.49 -2.40
N GLU A 195 -9.42 44.42 -2.89
CA GLU A 195 -9.42 44.80 -4.31
C GLU A 195 -8.07 45.45 -4.64
N GLY A 196 -7.24 44.74 -5.39
CA GLY A 196 -5.99 45.24 -5.96
C GLY A 196 -5.83 44.69 -7.37
N GLU A 197 -5.76 45.59 -8.35
CA GLU A 197 -5.55 45.25 -9.77
C GLU A 197 -4.28 44.40 -9.98
N PRO A 198 -4.27 43.48 -10.97
CA PRO A 198 -3.14 42.58 -11.15
C PRO A 198 -1.99 43.31 -11.85
N SER A 199 -0.93 43.61 -11.09
CA SER A 199 0.37 43.98 -11.65
C SER A 199 1.11 42.71 -12.10
N SER A 200 1.51 42.69 -13.36
CA SER A 200 2.39 41.71 -13.99
C SER A 200 3.77 41.62 -13.33
N GLN A 201 4.35 40.40 -13.25
CA GLN A 201 5.66 39.95 -12.70
C GLN A 201 5.47 39.26 -11.32
N ASP A 202 5.86 38.01 -11.06
CA ASP A 202 7.01 37.21 -11.52
C ASP A 202 6.64 35.73 -11.77
N ASP A 203 7.28 35.11 -12.78
CA ASP A 203 7.33 33.66 -12.97
C ASP A 203 8.17 33.01 -11.85
N ALA A 204 7.61 32.92 -10.64
CA ALA A 204 8.18 32.05 -9.62
C ALA A 204 8.01 30.59 -10.09
N ALA A 205 9.13 29.88 -10.26
CA ALA A 205 9.13 28.48 -10.63
C ALA A 205 8.16 27.70 -9.72
N VAL A 206 7.13 27.12 -10.33
CA VAL A 206 6.22 26.21 -9.66
C VAL A 206 7.08 25.09 -9.05
N PRO A 207 6.99 24.83 -7.73
CA PRO A 207 7.76 23.76 -7.11
C PRO A 207 7.54 22.45 -7.87
N ASP A 208 8.61 21.73 -8.18
CA ASP A 208 8.54 20.40 -8.78
C ASP A 208 7.99 19.42 -7.72
N PHE A 209 6.67 19.19 -7.75
CA PHE A 209 5.96 18.35 -6.78
C PHE A 209 6.25 16.87 -7.05
N SER A 210 7.43 16.44 -6.59
CA SER A 210 8.03 15.18 -6.99
C SER A 210 7.30 13.94 -6.47
N LEU A 211 6.52 13.98 -5.38
CA LEU A 211 5.83 12.77 -4.87
C LEU A 211 4.75 12.24 -5.82
N LEU A 212 3.87 13.10 -6.33
CA LEU A 212 2.82 12.72 -7.28
C LEU A 212 3.38 12.45 -8.68
N ALA A 213 4.41 13.18 -9.11
CA ALA A 213 5.11 12.91 -10.36
C ALA A 213 5.93 11.60 -10.34
N ARG A 214 6.58 11.27 -9.21
CA ARG A 214 7.30 10.00 -8.99
C ARG A 214 6.34 8.83 -8.82
N TYR A 215 5.17 9.04 -8.20
CA TYR A 215 4.07 8.08 -8.18
C TYR A 215 3.53 7.80 -9.60
N ALA A 216 3.32 8.85 -10.40
CA ALA A 216 2.91 8.70 -11.80
C ALA A 216 3.96 7.99 -12.65
N GLN A 217 5.26 8.22 -12.41
CA GLN A 217 6.35 7.45 -13.05
C GLN A 217 6.40 5.99 -12.58
N ARG A 218 6.23 5.70 -11.28
CA ARG A 218 6.12 4.33 -10.74
C ARG A 218 4.97 3.58 -11.42
N ASN A 219 3.79 4.21 -11.49
CA ASN A 219 2.61 3.60 -12.10
C ASN A 219 2.69 3.52 -13.63
N ALA A 220 3.42 4.41 -14.31
CA ALA A 220 3.65 4.31 -15.75
C ALA A 220 4.51 3.09 -16.11
N VAL A 221 5.50 2.74 -15.28
CA VAL A 221 6.31 1.51 -15.45
C VAL A 221 5.47 0.25 -15.15
N LEU A 222 4.55 0.32 -14.20
CA LEU A 222 3.59 -0.76 -13.90
C LEU A 222 2.45 -0.87 -14.92
N ALA A 223 2.12 0.22 -15.64
CA ALA A 223 1.06 0.26 -16.65
C ALA A 223 1.47 -0.36 -18.00
N ASP A 224 2.77 -0.61 -18.22
CA ASP A 224 3.24 -1.45 -19.33
C ASP A 224 2.94 -2.95 -19.10
N GLU A 225 2.45 -3.31 -17.91
CA GLU A 225 1.79 -4.58 -17.64
C GLU A 225 0.26 -4.35 -17.60
N ASP A 226 -0.46 -4.95 -18.56
CA ASP A 226 -1.90 -4.76 -18.85
C ASP A 226 -2.80 -4.56 -17.59
N GLU A 227 -3.91 -3.80 -17.74
CA GLU A 227 -4.99 -3.48 -16.77
C GLU A 227 -5.51 -4.66 -15.88
N GLY A 228 -5.11 -5.89 -16.18
CA GLY A 228 -5.33 -7.07 -15.37
C GLY A 228 -4.35 -7.29 -14.20
N SER A 229 -3.39 -6.40 -13.94
CA SER A 229 -2.40 -6.50 -12.84
C SER A 229 -2.94 -6.15 -11.44
N TRP A 230 -4.22 -5.78 -11.34
CA TRP A 230 -4.87 -5.55 -10.03
C TRP A 230 -5.07 -6.81 -9.18
N ALA A 231 -4.73 -7.99 -9.70
CA ALA A 231 -4.90 -9.27 -9.01
C ALA A 231 -3.61 -9.81 -8.35
N TYR A 232 -2.47 -9.14 -8.52
CA TYR A 232 -1.20 -9.60 -7.95
C TYR A 232 -0.31 -8.43 -7.55
N THR A 233 -0.57 -7.89 -6.36
CA THR A 233 0.41 -7.16 -5.55
C THR A 233 0.54 -7.92 -4.22
N GLY A 234 1.77 -8.26 -3.88
CA GLY A 234 2.16 -9.34 -2.98
C GLY A 234 1.48 -9.33 -1.60
N ALA A 235 1.03 -10.52 -1.21
CA ALA A 235 0.71 -10.86 0.16
C ALA A 235 2.00 -10.82 1.00
N THR A 236 2.08 -9.90 1.95
CA THR A 236 2.91 -10.10 3.14
C THR A 236 2.11 -10.95 4.11
N CYS A 237 2.45 -12.23 4.17
CA CYS A 237 1.86 -13.20 5.10
C CYS A 237 2.28 -12.92 6.55
N ALA A 238 1.29 -12.69 7.42
CA ALA A 238 1.37 -12.93 8.86
C ALA A 238 -0.04 -13.27 9.40
N ASP A 239 -0.18 -14.52 9.87
CA ASP A 239 -1.39 -15.31 10.15
C ASP A 239 -2.43 -14.79 11.20
N ASP A 240 -2.62 -13.48 11.39
CA ASP A 240 -3.63 -12.92 12.33
C ASP A 240 -4.86 -12.28 11.63
N ASP A 241 -5.27 -12.89 10.51
CA ASP A 241 -5.73 -12.16 9.32
C ASP A 241 -7.23 -11.81 9.14
N LYS A 242 -8.13 -12.01 10.12
CA LYS A 242 -9.58 -11.71 9.85
C LYS A 242 -9.94 -10.22 9.88
N ALA A 243 -9.19 -9.43 10.64
CA ALA A 243 -9.38 -7.97 10.70
C ALA A 243 -8.64 -7.25 9.55
N THR A 244 -7.54 -7.83 9.07
CA THR A 244 -6.72 -7.34 7.95
C THR A 244 -7.38 -7.62 6.61
N ASP A 245 -8.11 -8.73 6.43
CA ASP A 245 -8.80 -9.03 5.16
C ASP A 245 -9.89 -8.00 4.81
N LEU A 246 -10.73 -7.62 5.79
CA LEU A 246 -11.76 -6.58 5.59
C LEU A 246 -11.13 -5.21 5.36
N GLY A 247 -10.06 -4.89 6.11
CA GLY A 247 -9.26 -3.68 5.90
C GLY A 247 -8.72 -3.61 4.48
N THR A 248 -8.03 -4.65 4.05
CA THR A 248 -7.46 -4.79 2.71
C THR A 248 -8.53 -4.64 1.62
N ALA A 249 -9.70 -5.28 1.79
CA ALA A 249 -10.81 -5.14 0.86
C ALA A 249 -11.32 -3.69 0.77
N PHE A 250 -11.45 -3.00 1.90
CA PHE A 250 -11.86 -1.59 1.94
C PHE A 250 -10.85 -0.69 1.21
N HIS A 251 -9.56 -0.80 1.56
CA HIS A 251 -8.47 -0.02 0.97
C HIS A 251 -8.42 -0.17 -0.55
N ARG A 252 -8.45 -1.41 -1.06
CA ARG A 252 -8.49 -1.70 -2.50
C ARG A 252 -9.70 -1.08 -3.21
N LEU A 253 -10.86 -1.07 -2.56
CA LEU A 253 -12.08 -0.45 -3.11
C LEU A 253 -12.00 1.07 -3.11
N ALA A 254 -11.42 1.69 -2.07
CA ALA A 254 -11.15 3.12 -2.01
C ALA A 254 -10.14 3.55 -3.08
N GLN A 255 -9.04 2.79 -3.23
CA GLN A 255 -8.03 2.99 -4.26
C GLN A 255 -8.64 2.87 -5.67
N TYR A 256 -9.47 1.85 -5.93
CA TYR A 256 -10.22 1.72 -7.18
C TYR A 256 -11.07 2.96 -7.46
N ALA A 257 -11.83 3.46 -6.47
CA ALA A 257 -12.68 4.63 -6.62
C ALA A 257 -11.87 5.89 -6.95
N CYS A 258 -10.67 6.05 -6.39
CA CYS A 258 -9.76 7.14 -6.74
C CYS A 258 -9.22 6.98 -8.17
N ALA A 259 -8.82 5.78 -8.57
CA ALA A 259 -8.21 5.52 -9.88
C ALA A 259 -9.17 5.73 -11.06
N VAL A 260 -10.45 5.37 -10.92
CA VAL A 260 -11.44 5.51 -12.00
C VAL A 260 -12.18 6.86 -11.98
N ARG A 261 -11.91 7.71 -10.99
CA ARG A 261 -12.52 9.03 -10.84
C ARG A 261 -12.07 9.96 -11.96
N LYS A 262 -13.01 10.73 -12.50
CA LYS A 262 -12.68 11.86 -13.38
C LYS A 262 -12.12 13.03 -12.54
N PRO A 263 -11.17 13.83 -13.07
CA PRO A 263 -10.65 14.98 -12.35
C PRO A 263 -11.76 15.87 -11.78
N LEU A 264 -11.64 16.23 -10.49
CA LEU A 264 -12.60 17.05 -9.74
C LEU A 264 -14.04 16.48 -9.60
N ALA A 265 -14.29 15.24 -10.04
CA ALA A 265 -15.57 14.58 -9.76
C ALA A 265 -15.59 14.05 -8.31
N PRO A 266 -16.79 13.91 -7.69
CA PRO A 266 -16.92 13.24 -6.41
C PRO A 266 -16.38 11.80 -6.44
N LEU A 267 -15.83 11.33 -5.33
CA LEU A 267 -15.57 9.91 -5.13
C LEU A 267 -16.91 9.15 -5.08
N ALA A 268 -16.98 8.03 -5.78
CA ALA A 268 -18.20 7.24 -5.88
C ALA A 268 -17.96 5.81 -5.38
N VAL A 269 -18.99 5.23 -4.76
CA VAL A 269 -18.98 3.83 -4.32
C VAL A 269 -18.66 2.92 -5.51
N PRO A 270 -17.68 2.01 -5.40
CA PRO A 270 -17.40 1.04 -6.45
C PRO A 270 -18.64 0.18 -6.79
N PRO A 271 -18.77 -0.28 -8.05
CA PRO A 271 -19.89 -1.12 -8.44
C PRO A 271 -19.88 -2.45 -7.68
N VAL A 272 -21.06 -3.03 -7.47
CA VAL A 272 -21.25 -4.28 -6.71
C VAL A 272 -20.35 -5.41 -7.20
N SER A 273 -20.09 -5.49 -8.51
CA SER A 273 -19.18 -6.49 -9.07
C SER A 273 -17.73 -6.39 -8.56
N LYS A 274 -17.25 -5.18 -8.24
CA LYS A 274 -15.92 -4.97 -7.64
C LYS A 274 -15.92 -5.32 -6.15
N ILE A 275 -17.01 -5.01 -5.45
CA ILE A 275 -17.22 -5.42 -4.06
C ILE A 275 -17.22 -6.96 -3.98
N ASP A 276 -18.02 -7.63 -4.82
CA ASP A 276 -18.10 -9.08 -4.91
C ASP A 276 -16.74 -9.74 -5.22
N ALA A 277 -15.93 -9.11 -6.07
CA ALA A 277 -14.59 -9.60 -6.37
C ALA A 277 -13.67 -9.54 -5.14
N GLN A 278 -13.70 -8.46 -4.35
CA GLN A 278 -12.91 -8.37 -3.12
C GLN A 278 -13.42 -9.34 -2.04
N MET A 279 -14.74 -9.52 -1.93
CA MET A 279 -15.36 -10.51 -1.04
C MET A 279 -14.84 -11.93 -1.32
N ARG A 280 -14.77 -12.31 -2.61
CA ARG A 280 -14.20 -13.61 -3.01
C ARG A 280 -12.70 -13.70 -2.75
N SER A 281 -11.95 -12.64 -3.06
CA SER A 281 -10.49 -12.63 -2.89
C SER A 281 -10.06 -12.71 -1.41
N GLY A 282 -10.78 -12.03 -0.51
CA GLY A 282 -10.49 -12.03 0.92
C GLY A 282 -11.22 -13.12 1.70
N MET A 283 -11.89 -14.06 1.01
CA MET A 283 -12.71 -15.12 1.63
C MET A 283 -13.68 -14.59 2.71
N LEU A 284 -14.23 -13.40 2.47
CA LEU A 284 -15.03 -12.67 3.46
C LEU A 284 -16.46 -13.25 3.53
N ASP A 285 -17.01 -13.32 4.74
CA ASP A 285 -18.35 -13.85 4.99
C ASP A 285 -19.47 -12.79 4.86
N GLY A 286 -20.73 -13.22 5.00
CA GLY A 286 -21.88 -12.32 4.88
C GLY A 286 -21.94 -11.22 5.96
N VAL A 287 -21.35 -11.44 7.13
CA VAL A 287 -21.28 -10.43 8.20
C VAL A 287 -20.23 -9.38 7.85
N GLN A 288 -19.07 -9.81 7.37
CA GLN A 288 -18.01 -8.93 6.87
C GLN A 288 -18.49 -8.11 5.67
N ARG A 289 -19.29 -8.70 4.77
CA ARG A 289 -19.91 -7.97 3.66
C ARG A 289 -20.71 -6.77 4.14
N LEU A 290 -21.62 -6.97 5.09
CA LEU A 290 -22.49 -5.91 5.60
C LEU A 290 -21.68 -4.80 6.28
N ARG A 291 -20.62 -5.18 7.00
CA ARG A 291 -19.69 -4.21 7.60
C ARG A 291 -18.96 -3.39 6.55
N LEU A 292 -18.45 -4.05 5.51
CA LEU A 292 -17.76 -3.41 4.39
C LEU A 292 -18.67 -2.45 3.62
N GLU A 293 -19.88 -2.89 3.23
CA GLU A 293 -20.85 -2.04 2.52
C GLU A 293 -21.22 -0.80 3.35
N ARG A 294 -21.47 -0.94 4.65
CA ARG A 294 -21.73 0.20 5.55
C ARG A 294 -20.54 1.15 5.65
N ALA A 295 -19.32 0.62 5.71
CA ALA A 295 -18.12 1.44 5.76
C ALA A 295 -17.93 2.24 4.46
N LEU A 296 -18.18 1.60 3.30
CA LEU A 296 -18.13 2.26 1.99
C LEU A 296 -19.19 3.37 1.91
N ASP A 297 -20.45 3.06 2.22
CA ASP A 297 -21.54 4.04 2.19
C ASP A 297 -21.22 5.27 3.05
N ARG A 298 -20.72 5.03 4.27
CA ARG A 298 -20.32 6.10 5.20
C ARG A 298 -19.15 6.93 4.66
N TRP A 299 -18.11 6.27 4.15
CA TRP A 299 -16.93 6.97 3.61
C TRP A 299 -17.29 7.83 2.40
N PHE A 300 -17.96 7.27 1.40
CA PHE A 300 -18.25 7.98 0.15
C PHE A 300 -19.31 9.08 0.32
N ALA A 301 -20.15 9.01 1.35
CA ALA A 301 -21.07 10.09 1.72
C ALA A 301 -20.45 11.16 2.64
N SER A 302 -19.21 10.97 3.09
CA SER A 302 -18.60 11.83 4.11
C SER A 302 -18.25 13.24 3.62
N THR A 303 -18.14 14.19 4.55
CA THR A 303 -17.56 15.52 4.30
C THR A 303 -16.11 15.40 3.84
N VAL A 304 -15.32 14.55 4.51
CA VAL A 304 -13.89 14.35 4.22
C VAL A 304 -13.66 13.81 2.80
N ALA A 305 -14.48 12.87 2.33
CA ALA A 305 -14.39 12.38 0.94
C ALA A 305 -14.70 13.49 -0.08
N ARG A 306 -15.62 14.41 0.24
CA ARG A 306 -15.92 15.58 -0.61
C ARG A 306 -14.80 16.61 -0.58
N GLU A 307 -14.20 16.87 0.59
CA GLU A 307 -13.01 17.73 0.74
C GLU A 307 -11.85 17.21 -0.12
N ALA A 308 -11.53 15.91 -0.02
CA ALA A 308 -10.49 15.28 -0.83
C ALA A 308 -10.81 15.33 -2.33
N ALA A 309 -12.04 15.05 -2.74
CA ALA A 309 -12.45 15.06 -4.14
C ALA A 309 -12.38 16.45 -4.78
N ALA A 310 -12.46 17.53 -3.99
CA ALA A 310 -12.38 18.91 -4.44
C ALA A 310 -10.94 19.38 -4.74
N LEU A 311 -9.92 18.62 -4.31
CA LEU A 311 -8.53 18.94 -4.59
C LEU A 311 -8.16 18.62 -6.06
N PRO A 312 -7.38 19.50 -6.73
CA PRO A 312 -6.98 19.31 -8.12
C PRO A 312 -6.28 17.99 -8.37
N ASP A 313 -5.29 17.68 -7.54
CA ASP A 313 -4.50 16.47 -7.64
C ASP A 313 -4.93 15.52 -6.52
N LEU A 314 -5.32 14.30 -6.87
CA LEU A 314 -5.73 13.29 -5.90
C LEU A 314 -5.22 11.93 -6.36
N ALA A 315 -4.52 11.22 -5.48
CA ALA A 315 -4.06 9.86 -5.72
C ALA A 315 -4.20 9.00 -4.47
N ALA A 316 -4.35 7.70 -4.68
CA ALA A 316 -4.42 6.70 -3.62
C ALA A 316 -3.15 5.84 -3.59
N GLU A 317 -2.81 5.31 -2.42
CA GLU A 317 -1.61 4.49 -2.18
C GLU A 317 -0.32 5.19 -2.65
N VAL A 318 -0.11 6.43 -2.20
CA VAL A 318 1.04 7.25 -2.58
C VAL A 318 2.26 6.87 -1.72
N PRO A 319 3.29 6.24 -2.28
CA PRO A 319 4.49 5.88 -1.54
C PRO A 319 5.33 7.12 -1.27
N PHE A 320 6.09 7.09 -0.19
CA PHE A 320 7.13 8.07 0.07
C PHE A 320 8.38 7.41 0.62
N PHE A 321 9.51 8.06 0.38
CA PHE A 321 10.82 7.67 0.89
C PHE A 321 11.60 8.95 1.11
N VAL A 322 11.79 9.33 2.38
CA VAL A 322 12.38 10.61 2.77
C VAL A 322 13.45 10.40 3.82
N GLN A 323 14.46 11.24 3.77
CA GLN A 323 15.56 11.24 4.73
C GLN A 323 15.14 11.97 6.00
N VAL A 324 15.46 11.39 7.15
CA VAL A 324 15.25 11.96 8.48
C VAL A 324 16.62 12.17 9.12
N PRO A 325 17.01 13.43 9.40
CA PRO A 325 18.28 13.71 10.05
C PRO A 325 18.23 13.33 11.54
N GLY A 326 19.39 12.99 12.12
CA GLY A 326 19.53 12.81 13.56
C GLY A 326 18.98 11.49 14.10
N THR A 327 18.75 10.50 13.24
CA THR A 327 18.42 9.13 13.65
C THR A 327 19.65 8.42 14.24
N ALA A 328 19.47 7.17 14.66
CA ALA A 328 20.44 6.42 15.44
C ALA A 328 21.89 6.48 14.91
N GLN A 329 22.87 6.66 15.81
CA GLN A 329 24.31 6.89 15.58
C GLN A 329 24.72 8.23 14.94
N GLY A 330 23.88 9.26 15.00
CA GLY A 330 24.22 10.58 14.44
C GLY A 330 24.30 10.57 12.91
N GLY A 331 23.83 9.50 12.28
CA GLY A 331 23.63 9.35 10.85
C GLY A 331 22.20 9.68 10.43
N GLU A 332 21.97 9.59 9.14
CA GLU A 332 20.68 9.85 8.50
C GLU A 332 19.92 8.54 8.32
N GLY A 333 18.63 8.56 8.64
CA GLY A 333 17.74 7.44 8.49
C GLY A 333 16.77 7.72 7.36
N PHE A 334 16.16 6.68 6.81
CA PHE A 334 15.23 6.79 5.70
C PHE A 334 13.85 6.32 6.16
N LEU A 335 12.93 7.27 6.28
CA LEU A 335 11.54 6.99 6.55
C LEU A 335 10.83 6.63 5.25
N GLU A 336 10.17 5.49 5.25
CA GLU A 336 9.31 5.02 4.16
C GLU A 336 7.89 4.74 4.62
N GLY A 337 6.97 4.76 3.66
CA GLY A 337 5.60 4.35 3.89
C GLY A 337 4.73 4.60 2.68
N GLU A 338 3.44 4.39 2.86
CA GLU A 338 2.41 4.64 1.86
C GLU A 338 1.29 5.46 2.51
N ILE A 339 0.75 6.42 1.74
CA ILE A 339 -0.37 7.28 2.13
C ILE A 339 -1.61 6.79 1.39
N ASP A 340 -2.64 6.35 2.13
CA ASP A 340 -3.84 5.74 1.55
C ASP A 340 -4.53 6.65 0.52
N LEU A 341 -4.68 7.94 0.84
CA LEU A 341 -5.20 8.94 -0.08
C LEU A 341 -4.53 10.31 0.17
N LEU A 342 -3.94 10.87 -0.87
CA LEU A 342 -3.29 12.18 -0.87
C LEU A 342 -3.97 13.10 -1.87
N GLY A 343 -4.57 14.17 -1.37
CA GLY A 343 -5.00 15.31 -2.16
C GLY A 343 -3.99 16.46 -2.06
N MET A 344 -3.68 17.12 -3.16
CA MET A 344 -2.80 18.29 -3.19
C MET A 344 -3.41 19.44 -3.99
N ASP A 345 -3.10 20.65 -3.53
CA ASP A 345 -3.33 21.89 -4.25
C ASP A 345 -1.99 22.64 -4.33
N ALA A 346 -1.29 22.41 -5.43
CA ALA A 346 0.03 22.97 -5.72
C ALA A 346 0.06 24.50 -5.65
N ARG A 347 -1.04 25.18 -6.02
CA ARG A 347 -1.11 26.64 -6.04
C ARG A 347 -1.22 27.22 -4.64
N ALA A 348 -2.03 26.58 -3.79
CA ALA A 348 -2.17 26.96 -2.39
C ALA A 348 -1.07 26.36 -1.50
N GLN A 349 -0.18 25.52 -2.05
CA GLN A 349 0.85 24.79 -1.31
C GLN A 349 0.28 24.03 -0.09
N ARG A 350 -0.89 23.39 -0.27
CA ARG A 350 -1.58 22.64 0.78
C ARG A 350 -1.83 21.20 0.35
N ALA A 351 -1.88 20.30 1.33
CA ALA A 351 -2.23 18.92 1.13
C ALA A 351 -3.25 18.43 2.17
N LEU A 352 -4.06 17.47 1.75
CA LEU A 352 -4.96 16.70 2.61
C LEU A 352 -4.56 15.23 2.50
N VAL A 353 -4.18 14.66 3.63
CA VAL A 353 -3.93 13.23 3.81
C VAL A 353 -5.17 12.62 4.43
N VAL A 354 -5.64 11.52 3.86
CA VAL A 354 -6.66 10.67 4.47
C VAL A 354 -6.08 9.28 4.67
N ASP A 355 -6.20 8.77 5.89
CA ASP A 355 -5.83 7.42 6.28
C ASP A 355 -7.07 6.66 6.76
N TYR A 356 -7.29 5.45 6.24
CA TYR A 356 -8.45 4.61 6.53
C TYR A 356 -8.14 3.63 7.65
N LYS A 357 -8.89 3.75 8.75
CA LYS A 357 -8.86 2.79 9.86
C LYS A 357 -10.11 1.93 9.87
N THR A 358 -9.95 0.63 9.57
CA THR A 358 -10.98 -0.38 9.79
C THR A 358 -10.87 -0.95 11.20
N GLY A 359 -11.99 -1.00 11.94
CA GLY A 359 -12.06 -1.51 13.32
C GLY A 359 -11.89 -0.48 14.46
N GLY A 360 -11.16 -0.90 15.49
CA GLY A 360 -10.99 -0.21 16.78
C GLY A 360 -12.14 -0.41 17.78
N ASN A 361 -12.09 0.24 18.95
CA ASN A 361 -12.97 -0.01 20.09
C ASN A 361 -13.75 1.25 20.52
N ASP A 362 -15.02 1.11 20.89
CA ASP A 362 -15.87 2.20 21.38
C ASP A 362 -15.44 2.72 22.76
N ALA A 363 -14.58 1.98 23.47
CA ALA A 363 -14.01 2.38 24.76
C ALA A 363 -12.79 3.32 24.64
N GLU A 364 -12.28 3.56 23.42
CA GLU A 364 -11.15 4.46 23.21
C GLU A 364 -11.59 5.91 23.43
N THR A 365 -10.90 6.63 24.32
CA THR A 365 -11.17 8.05 24.58
C THR A 365 -10.64 8.93 23.46
N GLU A 366 -11.15 10.16 23.34
CA GLU A 366 -10.65 11.13 22.36
C GLU A 366 -9.14 11.37 22.51
N GLU A 367 -8.66 11.48 23.76
CA GLU A 367 -7.23 11.63 24.06
C GLU A 367 -6.42 10.42 23.56
N GLN A 368 -6.88 9.20 23.84
CA GLN A 368 -6.23 7.98 23.35
C GLN A 368 -6.17 7.95 21.81
N LEU A 369 -7.24 8.34 21.13
CA LEU A 369 -7.28 8.39 19.67
C LEU A 369 -6.33 9.45 19.10
N SER A 370 -6.24 10.61 19.75
CA SER A 370 -5.32 11.68 19.35
C SER A 370 -3.85 11.27 19.46
N VAL A 371 -3.47 10.51 20.49
CA VAL A 371 -2.09 10.02 20.64
C VAL A 371 -1.81 8.84 19.71
N LYS A 372 -2.80 7.96 19.51
CA LYS A 372 -2.67 6.73 18.71
C LYS A 372 -2.22 6.99 17.27
N HIS A 373 -2.66 8.08 16.65
CA HIS A 373 -2.41 8.34 15.23
C HIS A 373 -1.40 9.47 14.96
N VAL A 374 -0.95 10.21 15.99
CA VAL A 374 -0.14 11.41 15.77
C VAL A 374 1.22 11.11 15.16
N LEU A 375 1.87 10.01 15.53
CA LEU A 375 3.16 9.64 14.96
C LEU A 375 3.05 9.38 13.45
N GLN A 376 2.02 8.63 13.04
CA GLN A 376 1.76 8.36 11.63
C GLN A 376 1.41 9.67 10.89
N ALA A 377 0.60 10.54 11.50
CA ALA A 377 0.28 11.87 10.97
C ALA A 377 1.53 12.72 10.74
N ALA A 378 2.43 12.76 11.74
CA ALA A 378 3.69 13.50 11.70
C ALA A 378 4.62 12.98 10.60
N CYS A 379 4.73 11.65 10.45
CA CYS A 379 5.50 11.02 9.36
C CYS A 379 4.98 11.43 7.97
N TYR A 380 3.66 11.41 7.76
CA TYR A 380 3.05 11.85 6.50
C TYR A 380 3.28 13.34 6.24
N ALA A 381 3.01 14.19 7.22
CA ALA A 381 3.22 15.62 7.11
C ALA A 381 4.68 15.96 6.80
N TYR A 382 5.62 15.32 7.51
CA TYR A 382 7.05 15.47 7.27
C TYR A 382 7.43 15.11 5.82
N ALA A 383 6.98 13.96 5.33
CA ALA A 383 7.31 13.51 3.97
C ALA A 383 6.76 14.45 2.88
N ILE A 384 5.56 14.98 3.08
CA ILE A 384 4.90 15.90 2.14
C ILE A 384 5.54 17.29 2.18
N MET A 385 5.82 17.82 3.37
CA MET A 385 6.43 19.14 3.54
C MET A 385 7.87 19.22 3.02
N GLN A 386 8.61 18.11 3.04
CA GLN A 386 9.92 18.00 2.37
C GLN A 386 9.84 18.28 0.85
N GLN A 387 8.64 18.25 0.24
CA GLN A 387 8.42 18.61 -1.16
C GLN A 387 8.03 20.08 -1.37
N GLY A 388 8.06 20.92 -0.33
CA GLY A 388 7.72 22.34 -0.41
C GLY A 388 6.24 22.68 -0.22
N VAL A 389 5.44 21.71 0.26
CA VAL A 389 4.07 21.97 0.74
C VAL A 389 4.15 22.69 2.09
N ARG A 390 3.33 23.72 2.28
CA ARG A 390 3.37 24.59 3.46
C ARG A 390 2.37 24.21 4.54
N GLU A 391 1.25 23.60 4.16
CA GLU A 391 0.20 23.21 5.09
C GLU A 391 -0.25 21.78 4.77
N VAL A 392 -0.33 20.93 5.80
CA VAL A 392 -0.80 19.56 5.68
C VAL A 392 -1.86 19.29 6.73
N ASP A 393 -3.06 18.94 6.28
CA ASP A 393 -4.06 18.33 7.13
C ASP A 393 -4.00 16.81 6.99
N ALA A 394 -3.93 16.09 8.10
CA ALA A 394 -3.99 14.63 8.12
C ALA A 394 -5.24 14.16 8.86
N VAL A 395 -6.07 13.36 8.19
CA VAL A 395 -7.36 12.91 8.71
C VAL A 395 -7.39 11.39 8.76
N PHE A 396 -7.50 10.85 9.97
CA PHE A 396 -7.66 9.42 10.22
C PHE A 396 -9.14 9.11 10.30
N VAL A 397 -9.65 8.41 9.30
CA VAL A 397 -11.06 8.12 9.11
C VAL A 397 -11.35 6.70 9.60
N ARG A 398 -12.03 6.59 10.74
CA ARG A 398 -12.47 5.31 11.30
C ARG A 398 -13.76 4.88 10.60
N VAL A 399 -13.63 4.30 9.41
CA VAL A 399 -14.73 4.08 8.46
C VAL A 399 -15.83 3.16 9.00
N GLU A 400 -15.54 2.27 9.95
CA GLU A 400 -16.54 1.42 10.60
C GLU A 400 -17.28 2.10 11.76
N ARG A 401 -16.72 3.19 12.30
CA ARG A 401 -17.25 3.88 13.48
C ARG A 401 -18.03 5.13 13.09
N PRO A 402 -19.33 5.22 13.43
CA PRO A 402 -20.10 6.44 13.21
C PRO A 402 -19.62 7.54 14.14
N ASN A 403 -19.63 8.77 13.66
CA ASN A 403 -19.40 9.96 14.48
C ASN A 403 -20.54 10.12 15.51
N ALA A 404 -20.20 10.47 16.75
CA ALA A 404 -21.15 10.57 17.85
C ALA A 404 -22.23 11.65 17.63
N ALA A 405 -21.88 12.78 17.01
CA ALA A 405 -22.78 13.89 16.73
C ALA A 405 -23.55 13.71 15.42
N ASN A 406 -22.96 13.02 14.44
CA ASN A 406 -23.60 12.74 13.14
C ASN A 406 -23.32 11.30 12.69
N PRO A 407 -24.20 10.33 12.99
CA PRO A 407 -23.97 8.91 12.69
C PRO A 407 -23.76 8.55 11.22
N ASP A 408 -24.17 9.43 10.30
CA ASP A 408 -23.97 9.27 8.85
C ASP A 408 -22.53 9.63 8.43
N GLN A 409 -21.74 10.25 9.31
CA GLN A 409 -20.33 10.56 9.09
C GLN A 409 -19.44 9.55 9.82
N PRO A 410 -18.21 9.28 9.32
CA PRO A 410 -17.22 8.50 10.06
C PRO A 410 -16.65 9.32 11.22
N GLN A 411 -16.32 8.64 12.31
CA GLN A 411 -15.46 9.20 13.36
C GLN A 411 -14.09 9.50 12.75
N CYS A 412 -13.64 10.73 12.93
CA CYS A 412 -12.40 11.23 12.36
C CYS A 412 -11.50 11.82 13.44
N VAL A 413 -10.19 11.65 13.29
CA VAL A 413 -9.17 12.39 14.04
C VAL A 413 -8.41 13.24 13.05
N ARG A 414 -8.38 14.57 13.25
CA ARG A 414 -7.76 15.52 12.33
C ARG A 414 -6.57 16.21 13.00
N TYR A 415 -5.46 16.22 12.28
CA TYR A 415 -4.24 16.93 12.65
C TYR A 415 -3.94 18.01 11.62
N HIS A 416 -3.35 19.12 12.07
CA HIS A 416 -2.88 20.20 11.22
C HIS A 416 -1.40 20.49 11.49
N PHE A 417 -0.64 20.63 10.41
CA PHE A 417 0.78 20.94 10.43
C PHE A 417 1.08 22.08 9.47
N ALA A 418 1.93 23.01 9.89
CA ALA A 418 2.44 24.10 9.07
C ALA A 418 3.95 23.94 8.81
N ALA A 419 4.47 24.63 7.80
CA ALA A 419 5.88 24.54 7.38
C ALA A 419 6.88 24.78 8.53
N ASP A 420 6.53 25.63 9.48
CA ASP A 420 7.37 25.97 10.64
C ASP A 420 7.54 24.78 11.61
N ASP A 421 6.66 23.78 11.54
CA ASP A 421 6.73 22.58 12.36
C ASP A 421 7.74 21.55 11.83
N LEU A 422 8.22 21.70 10.58
CA LEU A 422 9.10 20.72 9.93
C LEU A 422 10.34 20.32 10.77
N PRO A 423 11.07 21.24 11.44
CA PRO A 423 12.19 20.87 12.30
C PRO A 423 11.79 20.12 13.58
N GLU A 424 10.58 20.34 14.07
CA GLU A 424 10.02 19.61 15.23
C GLU A 424 9.58 18.21 14.84
N LEU A 425 8.89 18.06 13.70
CA LEU A 425 8.52 16.75 13.16
C LEU A 425 9.76 15.87 12.94
N ALA A 426 10.81 16.43 12.33
CA ALA A 426 12.08 15.72 12.14
C ALA A 426 12.66 15.18 13.46
N ARG A 427 12.72 16.04 14.48
CA ARG A 427 13.25 15.68 15.81
C ARG A 427 12.38 14.62 16.49
N ALA A 428 11.06 14.77 16.45
CA ALA A 428 10.16 13.82 17.08
C ALA A 428 10.25 12.43 16.44
N ILE A 429 10.28 12.36 15.10
CA ILE A 429 10.47 11.10 14.36
C ILE A 429 11.82 10.47 14.72
N ALA A 430 12.89 11.27 14.74
CA ALA A 430 14.23 10.78 15.09
C ALA A 430 14.32 10.26 16.54
N THR A 431 13.70 10.97 17.50
CA THR A 431 13.62 10.53 18.90
C THR A 431 12.88 9.22 19.02
N VAL A 432 11.68 9.12 18.42
CA VAL A 432 10.88 7.90 18.47
C VAL A 432 11.61 6.72 17.81
N HIS A 433 12.26 6.94 16.67
CA HIS A 433 13.12 5.94 16.03
C HIS A 433 14.27 5.49 16.94
N ALA A 434 14.94 6.43 17.63
CA ALA A 434 16.01 6.10 18.56
C ALA A 434 15.51 5.18 19.70
N HIS A 435 14.38 5.50 20.33
CA HIS A 435 13.78 4.63 21.35
C HIS A 435 13.45 3.24 20.79
N ALA A 436 12.93 3.15 19.57
CA ALA A 436 12.62 1.87 18.94
C ALA A 436 13.86 0.99 18.68
N VAL A 437 15.00 1.60 18.34
CA VAL A 437 16.23 0.86 17.98
C VAL A 437 17.01 0.39 19.21
N TRP A 438 17.07 1.21 20.26
CA TRP A 438 17.93 0.92 21.42
C TRP A 438 17.19 0.53 22.69
N GLY A 439 15.86 0.72 22.74
CA GLY A 439 15.11 0.62 23.98
C GLY A 439 15.49 1.75 24.95
N ASP A 440 14.74 1.89 26.04
CA ASP A 440 15.09 2.78 27.13
C ASP A 440 16.29 2.19 27.90
N ASP A 441 17.50 2.39 27.38
CA ASP A 441 18.72 2.23 28.17
C ASP A 441 18.83 3.43 29.15
N GLU A 442 18.03 3.39 30.23
CA GLU A 442 18.29 4.07 31.50
C GLU A 442 18.71 3.07 32.59
#